data_AF-D2TSS1-F1
#
_entry.id   AF-D2TSS1-F1
#
_cell.length_a   1.000
_cell.length_b   1.000
_cell.length_c   1.000
_cell.angle_alpha   90.00
_cell.angle_beta   90.00
_cell.angle_gamma   90.00
#
_symmetry.space_group_name_H-M   'P 1'
#
loop_
_entity.id
_entity.type
_entity.pdbx_description
1 polymer ?
#
loop_
_entity_poly.entity_id
_entity_poly.type
_entity_poly.pdbx_seq_one_letter_code
_entity_poly.pdbx_strand_id
1 'polypeptide(L)'
;MADHCDRFAETLLESDDSTLRLALCGRLVACLSLLRPTLNGPIPPHLIESLTVDTLPASNPCFEPSSELFCDYSLTLAQLLTGRALLPKMEQTLTGLLCKLVWYFAAELKATPPTA
;
A
#
# COMPACT_ATOMS: atom_id res chain seq x y z
N MET A 1 -13.63 4.95 -7.25
CA MET A 1 -12.83 5.53 -6.13
C MET A 1 -11.39 5.01 -6.14
N ALA A 2 -11.15 3.77 -6.56
CA ALA A 2 -9.81 3.20 -6.76
C ALA A 2 -8.94 4.06 -7.71
N ASP A 3 -9.47 4.45 -8.87
CA ASP A 3 -8.74 5.28 -9.85
C ASP A 3 -8.34 6.67 -9.32
N HIS A 4 -9.08 7.19 -8.32
CA HIS A 4 -8.73 8.45 -7.68
C HIS A 4 -7.59 8.24 -6.68
N CYS A 5 -7.59 7.15 -5.92
CA CYS A 5 -6.48 6.79 -5.04
C CYS A 5 -5.19 6.58 -5.83
N ASP A 6 -5.27 5.98 -7.01
CA ASP A 6 -4.13 5.74 -7.90
C ASP A 6 -3.51 7.06 -8.38
N ARG A 7 -4.34 7.96 -8.94
CA ARG A 7 -3.91 9.32 -9.34
C ARG A 7 -3.36 10.14 -8.19
N PHE A 8 -3.92 10.00 -6.98
CA PHE A 8 -3.38 10.70 -5.81
C PHE A 8 -2.03 10.15 -5.38
N ALA A 9 -1.81 8.84 -5.46
CA ALA A 9 -0.52 8.22 -5.13
C ALA A 9 0.58 8.64 -6.12
N GLU A 10 0.26 8.66 -7.41
CA GLU A 10 1.17 9.11 -8.49
C GLU A 10 1.55 10.59 -8.29
N THR A 11 0.55 11.46 -8.12
CA THR A 11 0.79 12.91 -7.88
C THR A 11 1.60 13.14 -6.60
N LEU A 12 1.46 12.29 -5.59
CA LEU A 12 2.21 12.41 -4.32
C LEU A 12 3.66 11.96 -4.47
N LEU A 13 3.96 11.03 -5.38
CA LEU A 13 5.32 10.63 -5.68
C LEU A 13 6.09 11.71 -6.47
N GLU A 14 5.40 12.43 -7.36
CA GLU A 14 6.01 13.45 -8.23
C GLU A 14 6.04 14.86 -7.61
N SER A 15 5.21 15.14 -6.60
CA SER A 15 5.08 16.48 -6.02
C SER A 15 6.02 16.73 -4.84
N ASP A 16 6.82 17.79 -4.95
CA ASP A 16 7.64 18.36 -3.85
C ASP A 16 6.89 19.40 -2.99
N ASP A 17 5.69 19.82 -3.39
CA ASP A 17 4.87 20.78 -2.62
C ASP A 17 4.30 20.14 -1.34
N SER A 18 4.84 20.56 -0.19
CA SER A 18 4.42 20.08 1.13
C SER A 18 2.93 20.27 1.45
N THR A 19 2.30 21.33 0.95
CA THR A 19 0.88 21.63 1.16
C THR A 19 0.02 20.69 0.32
N LEU A 20 0.42 20.48 -0.94
CA LEU A 20 -0.28 19.56 -1.84
C LEU A 20 -0.16 18.11 -1.33
N ARG A 21 1.03 17.69 -0.90
CA ARG A 21 1.24 16.35 -0.29
C ARG A 21 0.34 16.14 0.93
N LEU A 22 0.23 17.13 1.82
CA LEU A 22 -0.60 17.03 3.01
C LEU A 22 -2.10 16.92 2.63
N ALA A 23 -2.56 17.73 1.68
CA ALA A 23 -3.94 17.67 1.20
C ALA A 23 -4.27 16.32 0.55
N LEU A 24 -3.36 15.79 -0.28
CA LEU A 24 -3.50 14.48 -0.92
C LEU A 24 -3.50 13.34 0.11
N CYS A 25 -2.59 13.35 1.08
CA CYS A 25 -2.59 12.41 2.21
C CYS A 25 -3.93 12.44 2.96
N GLY A 26 -4.44 13.63 3.29
CA GLY A 26 -5.73 13.78 3.98
C GLY A 26 -6.89 13.18 3.18
N ARG A 27 -6.93 13.42 1.87
CA ARG A 27 -7.93 12.83 0.97
C ARG A 27 -7.81 11.32 0.88
N LEU A 28 -6.59 10.79 0.79
CA LEU A 28 -6.32 9.35 0.74
C LEU A 28 -6.77 8.65 2.03
N VAL A 29 -6.47 9.25 3.19
CA VAL A 29 -6.93 8.74 4.50
C VAL A 29 -8.45 8.73 4.59
N ALA A 30 -9.13 9.79 4.12
CA ALA A 30 -10.58 9.86 4.10
C ALA A 30 -11.19 8.76 3.20
N CYS A 31 -10.67 8.60 1.98
CA CYS A 31 -11.08 7.55 1.06
C CYS A 31 -10.91 6.15 1.68
N LEU A 32 -9.73 5.86 2.25
CA LEU A 32 -9.45 4.56 2.87
C LEU A 32 -10.31 4.30 4.11
N SER A 33 -10.61 5.35 4.89
CA SER A 33 -11.47 5.24 6.08
C SER A 33 -12.92 4.93 5.72
N LEU A 34 -13.41 5.46 4.60
CA LEU A 34 -14.72 5.11 4.04
C LEU A 34 -14.72 3.71 3.44
N LEU A 35 -13.62 3.28 2.81
CA LEU A 35 -13.50 1.97 2.18
C LEU A 35 -13.40 0.83 3.20
N ARG A 36 -12.72 1.07 4.33
CA ARG A 36 -12.46 0.07 5.38
C ARG A 36 -13.73 -0.65 5.90
N PRO A 37 -14.84 0.03 6.25
CA PRO A 37 -16.08 -0.64 6.64
C PRO A 37 -16.78 -1.32 5.46
N THR A 38 -16.72 -0.75 4.25
CA THR A 38 -17.35 -1.37 3.06
C THR A 38 -16.64 -2.64 2.59
N LEU A 39 -15.36 -2.83 2.94
CA LEU A 39 -14.63 -4.09 2.68
C LEU A 39 -14.96 -5.21 3.66
N ASN A 40 -15.48 -4.87 4.85
CA ASN A 40 -15.83 -5.85 5.90
C ASN A 40 -17.36 -6.09 5.99
N GLY A 41 -18.17 -5.41 5.17
CA GLY A 41 -19.62 -5.54 5.11
C GLY A 41 -20.11 -5.70 3.66
N PRO A 42 -21.43 -5.85 3.43
CA PRO A 42 -21.98 -5.88 2.08
C PRO A 42 -21.69 -4.55 1.38
N ILE A 43 -21.15 -4.62 0.16
CA ILE A 43 -20.79 -3.44 -0.64
C ILE A 43 -22.07 -2.61 -0.85
N PRO A 44 -22.09 -1.32 -0.46
CA PRO A 44 -23.25 -0.47 -0.68
C PRO A 44 -23.55 -0.34 -2.18
N PRO A 45 -24.82 -0.41 -2.62
CA PRO A 45 -25.18 -0.45 -4.04
C PRO A 45 -24.70 0.79 -4.83
N HIS A 46 -24.55 1.93 -4.17
CA HIS A 46 -24.01 3.17 -4.76
C HIS A 46 -22.47 3.18 -4.92
N LEU A 47 -21.76 2.21 -4.35
CA LEU A 47 -20.31 2.04 -4.48
C LEU A 47 -19.93 0.88 -5.40
N ILE A 48 -20.89 0.04 -5.83
CA ILE A 48 -20.66 -1.08 -6.76
C ILE A 48 -20.06 -0.54 -8.06
N GLU A 49 -20.71 0.38 -8.76
CA GLU A 49 -20.16 0.96 -10.02
C GLU A 49 -18.77 1.63 -9.86
N SER A 50 -18.36 2.02 -8.64
CA SER A 50 -17.08 2.69 -8.39
C SER A 50 -15.97 1.77 -7.85
N LEU A 51 -16.31 0.53 -7.50
CA LEU A 51 -15.44 -0.48 -6.88
C LEU A 51 -15.43 -1.82 -7.64
N THR A 52 -16.44 -2.09 -8.46
CA THR A 52 -16.46 -3.20 -9.41
C THR A 52 -16.36 -2.63 -10.82
N VAL A 53 -15.39 -3.13 -11.57
CA VAL A 53 -15.30 -2.93 -13.00
C VAL A 53 -16.11 -4.06 -13.65
N ASP A 54 -17.02 -3.76 -14.57
CA ASP A 54 -17.83 -4.77 -15.29
C ASP A 54 -16.96 -5.79 -16.05
N THR A 55 -15.72 -5.42 -16.35
CA THR A 55 -14.68 -6.28 -16.90
C THR A 55 -13.67 -6.63 -15.82
N LEU A 56 -13.61 -7.91 -15.46
CA LEU A 56 -12.51 -8.47 -14.67
C LEU A 56 -11.19 -8.14 -15.39
N PRO A 57 -10.24 -7.42 -14.78
CA PRO A 57 -8.96 -7.17 -15.41
C PRO A 57 -8.28 -8.52 -15.69
N ALA A 58 -7.71 -8.68 -16.89
CA ALA A 58 -7.10 -9.93 -17.33
C ALA A 58 -5.92 -10.37 -16.44
N SER A 59 -5.37 -9.44 -15.66
CA SER A 59 -4.39 -9.68 -14.61
C SER A 59 -4.84 -9.02 -13.31
N ASN A 60 -4.72 -9.75 -12.20
CA ASN A 60 -4.79 -9.12 -10.89
C ASN A 60 -3.54 -8.23 -10.74
N PRO A 61 -3.66 -6.99 -10.22
CA PRO A 61 -2.51 -6.15 -9.95
C PRO A 61 -1.60 -6.89 -8.95
N CYS A 62 -0.41 -7.29 -9.42
CA CYS A 62 0.59 -7.95 -8.61
C CYS A 62 1.52 -6.89 -8.01
N PHE A 63 1.82 -7.02 -6.72
CA PHE A 63 2.82 -6.17 -6.07
C PHE A 63 4.21 -6.73 -6.35
N GLU A 64 4.87 -6.22 -7.39
CA GLU A 64 6.14 -6.73 -7.89
C GLU A 64 7.20 -5.59 -8.01
N PRO A 65 7.59 -4.94 -6.89
CA PRO A 65 8.65 -3.95 -6.92
C PRO A 65 10.02 -4.61 -7.14
N SER A 66 11.00 -3.83 -7.61
CA SER A 66 12.40 -4.30 -7.74
C SER A 66 12.99 -4.70 -6.39
N SER A 67 14.01 -5.58 -6.38
CA SER A 67 14.69 -5.99 -5.14
C SER A 67 15.31 -4.82 -4.37
N GLU A 68 15.77 -3.79 -5.08
CA GLU A 68 16.25 -2.54 -4.50
C GLU A 68 15.14 -1.81 -3.73
N LEU A 69 13.97 -1.63 -4.35
CA LEU A 69 12.81 -1.01 -3.70
C LEU A 69 12.32 -1.85 -2.50
N PHE A 70 12.37 -3.19 -2.58
CA PHE A 70 12.07 -4.06 -1.45
C PHE A 70 12.99 -3.81 -0.25
N CYS A 71 14.29 -3.68 -0.51
CA CYS A 71 15.28 -3.35 0.52
C CYS A 71 15.01 -1.96 1.11
N ASP A 72 14.78 -0.95 0.26
CA ASP A 72 14.54 0.42 0.69
C ASP A 72 13.27 0.56 1.55
N TYR A 73 12.18 -0.09 1.14
CA TYR A 73 10.95 -0.13 1.93
C TYR A 73 11.16 -0.82 3.28
N SER A 74 11.83 -1.97 3.29
CA SER A 74 12.10 -2.73 4.51
C SER A 74 13.00 -1.96 5.47
N LEU A 75 14.05 -1.31 4.94
CA LEU A 75 14.98 -0.50 5.72
C LEU A 75 14.28 0.73 6.32
N THR A 76 13.51 1.45 5.51
CA THR A 76 12.77 2.65 5.96
C THR A 76 11.77 2.29 7.07
N LEU A 77 11.03 1.19 6.91
CA LEU A 77 10.10 0.70 7.93
C LEU A 77 10.83 0.30 9.21
N ALA A 78 11.94 -0.43 9.11
CA ALA A 78 12.73 -0.85 10.27
C ALA A 78 13.32 0.36 11.03
N GLN A 79 13.82 1.37 10.31
CA GLN A 79 14.30 2.63 10.89
C GLN A 79 13.17 3.37 11.61
N LEU A 80 11.98 3.46 10.99
CA LEU A 80 10.83 4.14 11.58
C LEU A 80 10.34 3.44 12.86
N LEU A 81 10.34 2.11 12.89
CA LEU A 81 10.00 1.31 14.08
C LEU A 81 11.05 1.47 15.19
N THR A 82 12.33 1.55 14.82
CA THR A 82 13.43 1.75 15.77
C THR A 82 13.42 3.15 16.37
N GLY A 83 12.94 4.16 15.63
CA GLY A 83 12.83 5.54 16.10
C GLY A 83 11.82 5.79 17.22
N ARG A 84 10.97 4.80 17.58
CA ARG A 84 9.99 4.83 18.69
C ARG A 84 9.06 6.06 18.74
N ALA A 85 8.92 6.80 17.63
CA ALA A 85 8.08 8.00 17.55
C ALA A 85 6.62 7.70 17.17
N LEU A 86 6.24 6.43 17.07
CA LEU A 86 4.95 5.98 16.55
C LEU A 86 3.97 5.67 17.67
N LEU A 87 2.67 5.87 17.40
CA LEU A 87 1.63 5.37 18.29
C LEU A 87 1.63 3.83 18.29
N PRO A 88 1.31 3.14 19.42
CA PRO A 88 1.37 1.68 19.52
C PRO A 88 0.57 0.94 18.43
N LYS A 89 -0.59 1.47 18.05
CA LYS A 89 -1.43 0.91 16.98
C LYS A 89 -0.77 1.01 15.59
N MET A 90 -0.03 2.10 15.36
CA MET A 90 0.70 2.33 14.11
C MET A 90 1.96 1.46 14.07
N GLU A 91 2.67 1.33 15.19
CA GLU A 91 3.81 0.41 15.34
C GLU A 91 3.43 -1.04 15.04
N GLN A 92 2.31 -1.53 15.58
CA GLN A 92 1.83 -2.89 15.31
C GLN A 92 1.48 -3.09 13.82
N THR A 93 0.84 -2.09 13.21
CA THR A 93 0.47 -2.15 11.79
C THR A 93 1.71 -2.17 10.89
N LEU A 94 2.70 -1.32 11.18
CA LEU A 94 3.94 -1.23 10.41
C LEU A 94 4.85 -2.44 10.63
N THR A 95 4.89 -2.98 11.84
CA THR A 95 5.59 -4.26 12.13
C THR A 95 5.00 -5.39 11.28
N GLY A 96 3.66 -5.49 11.22
CA GLY A 96 3.00 -6.49 10.38
C GLY A 96 3.31 -6.34 8.89
N LEU A 97 3.41 -5.10 8.40
CA LEU A 97 3.80 -4.82 7.01
C LEU A 97 5.26 -5.23 6.74
N LEU A 98 6.19 -4.87 7.63
CA LEU A 98 7.60 -5.26 7.53
C LEU A 98 7.74 -6.79 7.49
N CYS A 99 7.05 -7.52 8.35
CA CYS A 99 7.07 -8.99 8.33
C CYS A 99 6.61 -9.56 6.98
N LYS A 100 5.52 -9.03 6.40
CA LYS A 100 5.02 -9.48 5.10
C LYS A 100 6.01 -9.22 3.97
N LEU A 101 6.64 -8.04 3.96
CA LEU A 101 7.66 -7.70 2.97
C LEU A 101 8.87 -8.65 3.06
N VAL A 102 9.37 -8.89 4.27
CA VAL A 102 10.50 -9.80 4.50
C VAL A 102 10.15 -11.24 4.11
N TRP A 103 8.94 -11.71 4.42
CA TRP A 103 8.50 -13.04 4.01
C TRP A 103 8.33 -13.18 2.50
N TYR A 104 7.76 -12.17 1.84
CA TYR A 104 7.65 -12.13 0.39
C TYR A 104 9.04 -12.21 -0.25
N PHE A 105 9.96 -11.34 0.18
CA PHE A 105 11.33 -11.31 -0.34
C PHE A 105 12.07 -12.63 -0.08
N ALA A 106 11.93 -13.22 1.11
CA ALA A 106 12.52 -14.52 1.42
C ALA A 106 11.93 -15.66 0.56
N ALA A 107 10.64 -15.58 0.21
CA ALA A 107 10.00 -16.54 -0.67
C ALA A 107 10.50 -16.40 -2.11
N GLU A 108 10.63 -15.17 -2.62
CA GLU A 108 11.20 -14.91 -3.96
C GLU A 108 12.64 -15.40 -4.08
N LEU A 109 13.50 -15.09 -3.10
CA LEU A 109 14.87 -15.56 -3.08
C LEU A 109 14.98 -17.09 -3.06
N LYS A 110 14.05 -17.77 -2.37
CA LYS A 110 14.00 -19.24 -2.34
C LYS A 110 13.36 -19.85 -3.58
N ALA A 111 12.51 -19.11 -4.29
CA ALA A 111 11.88 -19.55 -5.53
C ALA A 111 12.81 -19.39 -6.74
N THR A 112 13.86 -18.58 -6.63
CA THR A 112 14.88 -18.43 -7.67
C THR A 112 15.78 -19.68 -7.66
N PRO A 113 15.79 -20.52 -8.73
CA PRO A 113 16.65 -21.70 -8.77
C PRO A 113 18.13 -21.29 -8.72
N PRO A 114 19.01 -22.09 -8.09
CA PRO A 114 20.45 -21.82 -8.15
C PRO A 114 20.86 -21.89 -9.62
N THR A 115 21.17 -20.74 -10.21
CA THR A 115 21.80 -20.67 -11.53
C THR A 115 23.11 -21.45 -11.45
N ALA A 116 23.15 -22.56 -12.18
CA ALA A 116 24.31 -23.42 -12.38
C ALA A 116 25.41 -22.71 -13.17
#